data_AF-A0A8H4KU33-F1
#
_entry.id   AF-A0A8H4KU33-F1
#
_cell.length_a   1.000
_cell.length_b   1.000
_cell.length_c   1.000
_cell.angle_alpha   90.00
_cell.angle_beta   90.00
_cell.angle_gamma   90.00
#
_symmetry.space_group_name_H-M   'P 1'
#
loop_
_entity.id
_entity.type
_entity.pdbx_description
1 polymer ?
#
loop_
_entity_poly.entity_id
_entity_poly.type
_entity_poly.pdbx_seq_one_letter_code
_entity_poly.pdbx_strand_id
1 'polypeptide(L)'
;MANYYPGTDLCSIVVNNHVYTYVQDINGALVEIGDKLVLINGTILATTSYSVVPPYDGTGVAEEAPKELTPLAVASFDHMPGKRYLFYVDKHHKIHDVLHQDNYWIHGTLSNIEIHCAANSRLAAIPDRHDIIYLHYQAPQRSGLGRKRPMGPHAGPAQRRVDAQLYCDGGK
;
A
#
# COMPACT_ATOMS: atom_id res chain seq x y z
N MET A 1 4.87 23.83 -2.76
CA MET A 1 5.02 23.18 -1.45
C MET A 1 3.98 22.07 -1.40
N ALA A 2 4.37 20.81 -1.21
CA ALA A 2 3.40 19.71 -1.19
C ALA A 2 2.58 19.78 0.11
N ASN A 3 1.26 19.83 -0.02
CA ASN A 3 0.34 19.81 1.11
C ASN A 3 -0.20 18.39 1.25
N TYR A 4 -0.03 17.79 2.42
CA TYR A 4 -0.48 16.43 2.73
C TYR A 4 -1.69 16.46 3.65
N TYR A 5 -2.56 15.46 3.57
CA TYR A 5 -3.67 15.32 4.52
C TYR A 5 -3.11 15.13 5.95
N PRO A 6 -3.59 15.90 6.95
CA PRO A 6 -3.28 15.61 8.34
C PRO A 6 -3.77 14.21 8.72
N GLY A 7 -2.88 13.37 9.25
CA GLY A 7 -3.22 11.99 9.63
C GLY A 7 -3.30 10.99 8.47
N THR A 8 -2.82 11.38 7.28
CA THR A 8 -2.59 10.44 6.18
C THR A 8 -1.66 9.30 6.60
N ASP A 9 -1.88 8.11 6.04
CA ASP A 9 -0.97 7.00 6.28
C ASP A 9 0.35 7.23 5.54
N LEU A 10 1.41 6.61 6.04
CA LEU A 10 2.74 6.68 5.46
C LEU A 10 3.30 5.28 5.37
N CYS A 11 3.90 4.94 4.23
CA CYS A 11 4.71 3.74 4.13
C CYS A 11 6.02 4.06 3.41
N SER A 12 7.07 3.36 3.81
CA SER A 12 8.40 3.57 3.23
C SER A 12 9.08 2.24 3.01
N ILE A 13 9.95 2.21 2.00
CA ILE A 13 10.83 1.08 1.72
C ILE A 13 12.22 1.58 1.36
N VAL A 14 13.23 0.80 1.74
CA VAL A 14 14.60 1.03 1.32
C VAL A 14 14.94 -0.02 0.28
N VAL A 15 15.38 0.43 -0.90
CA VAL A 15 15.85 -0.46 -1.96
C VAL A 15 17.24 0.02 -2.37
N ASN A 16 18.24 -0.83 -2.14
CA ASN A 16 19.66 -0.45 -2.24
C ASN A 16 19.98 0.78 -1.36
N ASN A 17 20.45 1.87 -1.97
CA ASN A 17 20.73 3.13 -1.31
C ASN A 17 19.65 4.20 -1.56
N HIS A 18 18.45 3.77 -1.96
CA HIS A 18 17.31 4.66 -2.16
C HIS A 18 16.25 4.41 -1.08
N VAL A 19 15.70 5.49 -0.53
CA VAL A 19 14.52 5.46 0.34
C VAL A 19 13.35 5.97 -0.47
N TYR A 20 12.27 5.19 -0.52
CA TYR A 20 11.02 5.60 -1.15
C TYR A 20 9.98 5.72 -0.07
N THR A 21 9.32 6.87 0.01
CA THR A 21 8.23 7.14 0.93
C THR A 21 6.98 7.49 0.14
N TYR A 22 5.86 6.85 0.51
CA TYR A 22 4.57 7.04 -0.13
C TYR A 22 3.60 7.68 0.83
N VAL A 23 2.86 8.67 0.32
CA VAL A 23 1.95 9.51 1.10
C VAL A 23 0.81 9.98 0.24
N GLN A 24 -0.35 10.29 0.84
CA GLN A 24 -1.45 10.96 0.13
C GLN A 24 -1.37 12.48 0.29
N ASP A 25 -1.43 13.20 -0.84
CA ASP A 25 -1.55 14.65 -0.87
C ASP A 25 -2.98 15.13 -0.56
N ILE A 26 -3.18 16.43 -0.34
CA ILE A 26 -4.49 17.01 0.00
C ILE A 26 -5.53 16.93 -1.14
N ASN A 27 -5.11 16.57 -2.35
CA ASN A 27 -6.01 16.38 -3.49
C ASN A 27 -6.45 14.92 -3.62
N GLY A 28 -5.97 14.03 -2.74
CA GLY A 28 -6.24 12.60 -2.76
C GLY A 28 -5.23 11.78 -3.55
N ALA A 29 -4.25 12.41 -4.20
CA ALA A 29 -3.25 11.73 -5.01
C ALA A 29 -2.23 10.99 -4.14
N LEU A 30 -1.79 9.81 -4.59
CA LEU A 30 -0.62 9.16 -4.01
C LEU A 30 0.64 9.80 -4.59
N VAL A 31 1.62 10.08 -3.72
CA VAL A 31 2.88 10.71 -4.07
C VAL A 31 4.03 9.85 -3.56
N GLU A 32 5.00 9.59 -4.43
CA GLU A 32 6.30 9.04 -4.06
C GLU A 32 7.28 10.20 -3.80
N ILE A 33 7.94 10.15 -2.65
CA ILE A 33 9.08 10.96 -2.28
C ILE A 33 10.28 10.00 -2.26
N GLY A 34 11.18 10.16 -3.22
CA GLY A 34 12.36 9.31 -3.37
C GLY A 34 13.62 10.03 -2.96
N ASP A 35 14.41 9.44 -2.05
CA ASP A 35 15.71 9.97 -1.64
C ASP A 35 16.83 9.01 -2.05
N LYS A 36 17.81 9.51 -2.80
CA LYS A 36 19.07 8.80 -3.03
C LYS A 36 20.07 9.15 -1.94
N LEU A 37 20.49 8.16 -1.16
CA LEU A 37 21.48 8.32 -0.11
C LEU A 37 22.89 8.09 -0.67
N VAL A 38 23.78 9.06 -0.45
CA VAL A 38 25.19 8.99 -0.84
C VAL A 38 26.06 9.36 0.36
N LEU A 39 27.03 8.52 0.69
CA LEU A 39 28.01 8.79 1.74
C LEU A 39 29.22 9.50 1.14
N ILE A 40 29.49 10.73 1.58
CA ILE A 40 30.67 11.52 1.18
C ILE A 40 31.41 11.95 2.45
N ASN A 41 32.65 11.50 2.62
CA ASN A 41 33.50 11.84 3.77
C ASN A 41 32.83 11.63 5.14
N GLY A 42 32.02 10.58 5.28
CA GLY A 42 31.29 10.27 6.52
C GLY A 42 29.97 11.03 6.71
N THR A 43 29.58 11.90 5.77
CA THR A 43 28.29 12.61 5.78
C THR A 43 27.32 11.98 4.78
N ILE A 44 26.08 11.75 5.23
CA ILE A 44 24.99 11.29 4.36
C ILE A 44 24.40 12.50 3.65
N LEU A 45 24.45 12.49 2.32
CA LEU A 45 23.73 13.43 1.47
C LEU A 45 22.50 12.72 0.89
N ALA A 46 21.37 13.42 0.88
CA ALA A 46 20.13 12.98 0.25
C ALA A 46 19.80 13.89 -0.94
N THR A 47 19.45 13.29 -2.07
CA THR A 47 18.82 14.01 -3.19
C THR A 47 17.38 13.55 -3.32
N THR A 48 16.44 14.47 -3.14
CA THR A 48 15.00 14.18 -3.11
C THR A 48 14.36 14.39 -4.48
N SER A 49 13.55 13.43 -4.91
CA SER A 49 12.66 13.50 -6.08
C SER A 49 11.21 13.31 -5.67
N TYR A 50 10.30 13.84 -6.48
CA TYR A 50 8.86 13.76 -6.26
C TYR A 50 8.16 13.25 -7.52
N SER A 51 7.26 12.28 -7.39
CA SER A 51 6.42 11.81 -8.50
C SER A 51 5.03 11.44 -8.02
N VAL A 52 4.03 11.73 -8.85
CA VAL A 52 2.65 11.27 -8.61
C VAL A 52 2.55 9.81 -9.03
N VAL A 53 1.89 9.01 -8.20
CA VAL A 53 1.64 7.60 -8.45
C VAL A 53 0.23 7.45 -9.03
N PRO A 54 0.04 6.68 -10.12
CA PRO A 54 -1.29 6.35 -10.65
C PRO A 54 -2.22 5.76 -9.58
N PRO A 55 -3.55 5.85 -9.76
CA PRO A 55 -4.26 6.32 -10.96
C PRO A 55 -4.52 7.83 -11.01
N TYR A 56 -3.89 8.62 -10.13
CA TYR A 56 -4.06 10.09 -10.15
C TYR A 56 -3.20 10.70 -11.27
N ASP A 57 -3.75 10.85 -12.48
CA ASP A 57 -3.12 11.61 -13.58
C ASP A 57 -3.56 13.08 -13.63
N GLY A 58 -4.36 13.52 -12.64
CA GLY A 58 -4.88 14.89 -12.56
C GLY A 58 -6.03 15.20 -13.53
N THR A 59 -6.54 14.22 -14.29
CA THR A 59 -7.61 14.42 -15.27
C THR A 59 -9.01 14.02 -14.77
N GLY A 60 -9.09 13.34 -13.63
CA GLY A 60 -10.32 12.94 -12.96
C GLY A 60 -10.08 11.81 -11.95
N VAL A 61 -11.02 11.59 -11.04
CA VAL A 61 -10.94 10.49 -10.06
C VAL A 61 -11.29 9.20 -10.80
N ALA A 62 -10.28 8.46 -11.27
CA ALA A 62 -10.49 7.09 -11.76
C ALA A 62 -11.30 6.30 -10.72
N GLU A 63 -12.17 5.38 -11.14
CA GLU A 63 -13.02 4.63 -10.20
C GLU A 63 -12.19 3.92 -9.12
N GLU A 64 -11.00 3.47 -9.50
CA GLU A 64 -9.99 2.80 -8.66
C GLU A 64 -9.07 3.78 -7.91
N ALA A 65 -9.42 5.06 -7.83
CA ALA A 65 -8.62 6.04 -7.10
C ALA A 65 -8.64 5.75 -5.59
N PRO A 66 -7.52 6.04 -4.90
CA PRO A 66 -7.46 5.92 -3.45
C PRO A 66 -8.56 6.75 -2.78
N LYS A 67 -9.21 6.19 -1.75
CA LYS A 67 -10.08 7.00 -0.89
C LYS A 67 -9.26 8.00 -0.08
N GLU A 68 -9.92 9.04 0.42
CA GLU A 68 -9.31 9.94 1.40
C GLU A 68 -8.83 9.16 2.63
N LEU A 69 -7.62 9.48 3.11
CA LEU A 69 -6.95 8.81 4.22
C LEU A 69 -6.82 7.29 3.98
N THR A 70 -6.53 6.90 2.73
CA THR A 70 -6.31 5.49 2.40
C THR A 70 -5.15 4.92 3.24
N PRO A 71 -5.30 3.69 3.78
CA PRO A 71 -4.13 2.99 4.30
C PRO A 71 -3.18 2.67 3.15
N LEU A 72 -1.89 2.61 3.46
CA LEU A 72 -0.83 2.33 2.50
C LEU A 72 0.05 1.17 2.98
N ALA A 73 0.52 0.36 2.06
CA ALA A 73 1.60 -0.59 2.31
C ALA A 73 2.48 -0.70 1.06
N VAL A 74 3.77 -0.97 1.26
CA VAL A 74 4.72 -1.14 0.17
C VAL A 74 5.55 -2.41 0.39
N ALA A 75 5.87 -3.10 -0.70
CA ALA A 75 6.80 -4.22 -0.71
C ALA A 75 7.72 -4.16 -1.94
N SER A 76 8.90 -4.76 -1.81
CA SER A 76 9.86 -4.99 -2.89
C SER A 76 10.64 -6.26 -2.56
N PHE A 77 11.11 -6.97 -3.57
CA PHE A 77 11.94 -8.16 -3.38
C PHE A 77 13.40 -7.78 -3.53
N ASP A 78 14.26 -8.27 -2.63
CA ASP A 78 15.69 -7.94 -2.62
C ASP A 78 16.40 -8.28 -3.95
N HIS A 79 15.97 -9.36 -4.61
CA HIS A 79 16.53 -9.80 -5.89
C HIS A 79 15.85 -9.14 -7.12
N MET A 80 14.80 -8.34 -6.90
CA MET A 80 14.14 -7.49 -7.92
C MET A 80 14.11 -6.02 -7.49
N PRO A 81 15.27 -5.36 -7.27
CA PRO A 81 15.32 -3.99 -6.73
C PRO A 81 14.71 -2.93 -7.66
N GLY A 82 14.42 -3.27 -8.92
CA GLY A 82 13.69 -2.39 -9.85
C GLY A 82 12.17 -2.41 -9.66
N LYS A 83 11.62 -3.37 -8.89
CA LYS A 83 10.18 -3.58 -8.70
C LYS A 83 9.73 -3.16 -7.32
N ARG A 84 8.73 -2.27 -7.24
CA ARG A 84 8.08 -1.87 -5.98
C ARG A 84 6.58 -1.95 -6.14
N TYR A 85 5.92 -2.59 -5.18
CA TYR A 85 4.48 -2.78 -5.15
C TYR A 85 3.89 -1.88 -4.07
N LEU A 86 3.02 -0.96 -4.46
CA LEU A 86 2.30 -0.09 -3.55
C LEU A 86 0.84 -0.52 -3.51
N PHE A 87 0.33 -0.71 -2.29
CA PHE A 87 -1.03 -1.15 -2.02
C PHE A 87 -1.82 -0.02 -1.36
N TYR A 88 -3.07 0.15 -1.78
CA TYR A 88 -3.98 1.15 -1.24
C TYR A 88 -5.43 0.65 -1.31
N VAL A 89 -6.37 1.46 -0.83
CA VAL A 89 -7.80 1.13 -0.79
C VAL A 89 -8.61 2.22 -1.48
N ASP A 90 -9.59 1.83 -2.28
CA ASP A 90 -10.50 2.76 -2.95
C ASP A 90 -11.71 3.17 -2.08
N LYS A 91 -12.60 4.00 -2.63
CA LYS A 91 -13.84 4.44 -1.96
C LYS A 91 -14.84 3.31 -1.70
N HIS A 92 -14.72 2.19 -2.40
CA HIS A 92 -15.55 0.99 -2.24
C HIS A 92 -14.95 -0.02 -1.24
N HIS A 93 -13.86 0.36 -0.58
CA HIS A 93 -13.12 -0.50 0.34
C HIS A 93 -12.51 -1.72 -0.34
N LYS A 94 -12.25 -1.64 -1.64
CA LYS A 94 -11.50 -2.62 -2.41
C LYS A 94 -10.02 -2.31 -2.31
N ILE A 95 -9.21 -3.34 -2.15
CA ILE A 95 -7.75 -3.24 -2.15
C ILE A 95 -7.25 -3.25 -3.59
N HIS A 96 -6.35 -2.32 -3.89
CA HIS A 96 -5.68 -2.18 -5.18
C HIS A 96 -4.17 -2.24 -5.02
N ASP A 97 -3.49 -2.51 -6.13
CA ASP A 97 -2.04 -2.43 -6.24
C ASP A 97 -1.60 -1.66 -7.49
N VAL A 98 -0.45 -1.01 -7.37
CA VAL A 98 0.32 -0.47 -8.49
C VAL A 98 1.75 -0.95 -8.38
N LEU A 99 2.34 -1.27 -9.52
CA LEU A 99 3.70 -1.78 -9.65
C LEU A 99 4.56 -0.70 -10.31
N HIS A 100 5.61 -0.26 -9.63
CA HIS A 100 6.69 0.47 -10.26
C HIS A 100 7.68 -0.52 -10.86
N GLN A 101 7.85 -0.50 -12.18
CA GLN A 101 8.82 -1.32 -12.90
C GLN A 101 9.37 -0.51 -14.08
N ASP A 102 10.68 -0.64 -14.37
CA ASP A 102 11.33 0.00 -15.53
C ASP A 102 11.16 1.53 -15.59
N ASN A 103 11.07 2.19 -14.42
CA ASN A 103 10.81 3.63 -14.24
C ASN A 103 9.40 4.09 -14.60
N TYR A 104 8.45 3.16 -14.70
CA TYR A 104 7.03 3.48 -14.93
C TYR A 104 6.17 2.80 -13.88
N TRP A 105 5.05 3.45 -13.58
CA TRP A 105 3.99 2.85 -12.78
C TRP A 105 2.98 2.17 -13.70
N ILE A 106 2.64 0.93 -13.38
CA ILE A 106 1.60 0.15 -14.05
C ILE A 106 0.57 -0.32 -13.03
N HIS A 107 -0.68 -0.48 -13.47
CA HIS A 107 -1.69 -1.11 -12.64
C HIS A 107 -1.29 -2.55 -12.33
N GLY A 108 -1.37 -2.92 -11.07
CA GLY A 108 -1.12 -4.28 -10.65
C GLY A 108 -2.31 -5.21 -10.89
N THR A 109 -2.18 -6.46 -10.47
CA THR A 109 -3.17 -7.50 -10.79
C THR A 109 -4.22 -7.68 -9.71
N LEU A 110 -4.01 -7.15 -8.48
CA LEU A 110 -5.03 -7.17 -7.43
C LEU A 110 -6.25 -6.33 -7.81
N SER A 111 -6.10 -5.29 -8.64
CA SER A 111 -7.24 -4.54 -9.16
C SER A 111 -8.26 -5.45 -9.88
N ASN A 112 -7.84 -6.59 -10.44
CA ASN A 112 -8.73 -7.55 -11.09
C ASN A 112 -9.41 -8.53 -10.11
N ILE A 113 -9.06 -8.49 -8.83
CA ILE A 113 -9.56 -9.39 -7.79
C ILE A 113 -10.43 -8.58 -6.81
N GLU A 114 -11.64 -9.05 -6.50
CA GLU A 114 -12.56 -8.38 -5.57
C GLU A 114 -12.17 -8.63 -4.10
N ILE A 115 -11.03 -8.08 -3.66
CA ILE A 115 -10.59 -8.15 -2.26
C ILE A 115 -11.07 -6.90 -1.52
N HIS A 116 -12.04 -7.06 -0.63
CA HIS A 116 -12.56 -5.98 0.20
C HIS A 116 -12.00 -6.00 1.63
N CYS A 117 -11.77 -4.83 2.20
CA CYS A 117 -11.37 -4.65 3.59
C CYS A 117 -12.42 -3.87 4.40
N ALA A 118 -12.29 -3.88 5.72
CA ALA A 118 -13.07 -3.02 6.60
C ALA A 118 -12.73 -1.54 6.34
N ALA A 119 -13.68 -0.64 6.62
CA ALA A 119 -13.51 0.80 6.38
C ALA A 119 -12.26 1.40 7.04
N ASN A 120 -11.94 0.95 8.25
CA ASN A 120 -10.80 1.43 9.03
C ASN A 120 -9.64 0.43 9.04
N SER A 121 -9.59 -0.49 8.06
CA SER A 121 -8.47 -1.42 7.94
C SER A 121 -7.16 -0.64 7.76
N ARG A 122 -6.09 -1.16 8.35
CA ARG A 122 -4.71 -0.84 7.96
C ARG A 122 -4.19 -1.91 7.02
N LEU A 123 -3.12 -1.60 6.30
CA LEU A 123 -2.43 -2.53 5.41
C LEU A 123 -1.01 -2.78 5.91
N ALA A 124 -0.53 -4.00 5.73
CA ALA A 124 0.90 -4.33 5.83
C ALA A 124 1.23 -5.35 4.74
N ALA A 125 2.32 -5.14 4.02
CA ALA A 125 2.78 -6.01 2.95
C ALA A 125 4.14 -6.59 3.32
N ILE A 126 4.28 -7.91 3.21
CA ILE A 126 5.51 -8.64 3.54
C ILE A 126 5.88 -9.51 2.34
N PRO A 127 7.00 -9.22 1.65
CA PRO A 127 7.52 -10.10 0.61
C PRO A 127 8.16 -11.35 1.23
N ASP A 128 8.01 -12.49 0.58
CA ASP A 128 8.72 -13.75 0.88
C ASP A 128 9.72 -14.09 -0.24
N ARG A 129 10.58 -15.08 0.04
CA ARG A 129 11.63 -15.59 -0.84
C ARG A 129 11.14 -16.32 -2.10
N HIS A 130 9.84 -16.57 -2.21
CA HIS A 130 9.22 -17.28 -3.35
C HIS A 130 8.44 -16.35 -4.29
N ASP A 131 8.77 -15.07 -4.34
CA ASP A 131 8.08 -14.06 -5.16
C ASP A 131 6.60 -13.89 -4.81
N ILE A 132 6.31 -14.11 -3.52
CA ILE A 132 4.97 -13.95 -2.95
C ILE A 132 4.97 -12.73 -2.05
N ILE A 133 3.96 -11.87 -2.19
CA ILE A 133 3.67 -10.81 -1.21
C ILE A 133 2.47 -11.24 -0.38
N TYR A 134 2.67 -11.29 0.94
CA TYR A 134 1.60 -11.45 1.92
C TYR A 134 1.06 -10.07 2.29
N LEU A 135 -0.20 -9.82 1.92
CA LEU A 135 -0.90 -8.61 2.28
C LEU A 135 -1.84 -8.89 3.46
N HIS A 136 -1.55 -8.25 4.59
CA HIS A 136 -2.34 -8.33 5.81
C HIS A 136 -3.33 -7.18 5.88
N TYR A 137 -4.60 -7.51 6.11
CA TYR A 137 -5.68 -6.55 6.26
C TYR A 137 -6.76 -7.05 7.21
N GLN A 138 -7.68 -6.15 7.56
CA GLN A 138 -8.88 -6.48 8.32
C GLN A 138 -10.04 -6.65 7.35
N ALA A 139 -10.63 -7.85 7.29
CA ALA A 139 -11.81 -8.09 6.48
C ALA A 139 -13.03 -7.32 7.03
N PRO A 140 -14.02 -6.96 6.18
CA PRO A 140 -15.29 -6.41 6.65
C PRO A 140 -15.89 -7.34 7.70
N GLN A 141 -16.43 -6.78 8.78
CA GLN A 141 -17.19 -7.61 9.72
C GLN A 141 -18.34 -8.26 8.96
N ARG A 142 -18.41 -9.60 8.96
CA ARG A 142 -19.68 -10.25 8.62
C ARG A 142 -20.68 -9.77 9.67
N SER A 143 -21.72 -9.05 9.25
CA SER A 143 -22.85 -8.79 10.12
C SER A 143 -23.47 -10.15 10.47
N GLY A 144 -23.12 -10.65 11.65
CA GLY A 144 -23.71 -11.85 12.21
C GLY A 144 -25.12 -11.53 12.68
N LEU A 145 -26.08 -11.43 11.77
CA LEU A 145 -27.47 -11.72 12.11
C LEU A 145 -27.54 -13.20 12.48
N GLY A 146 -27.60 -13.51 13.79
CA GLY A 146 -28.19 -14.77 14.24
C GLY A 146 -27.36 -15.78 15.04
N ARG A 147 -26.32 -15.40 15.80
CA ARG A 147 -25.90 -16.23 16.95
C ARG A 147 -25.74 -15.39 18.20
N LYS A 148 -26.81 -15.32 19.00
CA LYS A 148 -26.71 -15.00 20.43
C LYS A 148 -25.69 -15.95 21.05
N ARG A 149 -24.48 -15.47 21.32
CA ARG A 149 -23.58 -16.15 22.26
C ARG A 149 -24.12 -15.87 23.67
N PRO A 150 -24.16 -16.86 24.57
CA PRO A 150 -24.38 -16.57 25.98
C PRO A 150 -23.24 -15.68 26.46
N MET A 151 -23.59 -14.54 27.06
CA MET A 151 -22.64 -13.58 27.61
C MET A 151 -21.91 -14.22 28.80
N GLY A 152 -20.63 -14.56 28.59
CA GLY A 152 -19.63 -14.60 29.65
C GLY A 152 -18.89 -13.25 29.70
N PRO A 153 -18.42 -12.79 30.87
CA PRO A 153 -17.75 -11.50 30.97
C PRO A 153 -16.36 -11.61 30.33
N HIS A 154 -16.01 -10.62 29.49
CA HIS A 154 -14.68 -10.40 28.89
C HIS A 154 -14.27 -11.23 27.65
N ALA A 155 -15.06 -11.19 26.58
CA ALA A 155 -14.52 -11.41 25.23
C ALA A 155 -14.96 -10.28 24.29
N GLY A 156 -14.06 -9.33 24.01
CA GLY A 156 -14.23 -8.37 22.93
C GLY A 156 -14.36 -9.08 21.57
N PRO A 157 -14.94 -8.43 20.54
CA PRO A 157 -15.14 -9.06 19.25
C PRO A 157 -13.80 -9.44 18.63
N ALA A 158 -13.60 -10.75 18.38
CA ALA A 158 -12.43 -11.26 17.69
C ALA A 158 -12.41 -10.76 16.23
N GLN A 159 -11.60 -9.74 15.96
CA GLN A 159 -11.27 -9.28 14.61
C GLN A 159 -10.48 -10.41 13.90
N ARG A 160 -11.01 -10.90 12.79
CA ARG A 160 -10.34 -11.93 11.96
C ARG A 160 -9.34 -11.24 11.04
N ARG A 161 -8.05 -11.46 11.26
CA ARG A 161 -6.99 -11.12 10.29
C ARG A 161 -7.12 -12.07 9.10
N VAL A 162 -7.02 -11.52 7.89
CA VAL A 162 -7.05 -12.28 6.64
C VAL A 162 -5.83 -11.88 5.83
N ASP A 163 -5.21 -12.87 5.17
CA ASP A 163 -4.02 -12.69 4.36
C ASP A 163 -4.40 -12.91 2.89
N ALA A 164 -4.06 -11.96 2.02
CA ALA A 164 -4.07 -12.16 0.58
C ALA A 164 -2.66 -12.49 0.10
N GLN A 165 -2.56 -13.40 -0.88
CA GLN A 165 -1.29 -13.75 -1.52
C GLN A 165 -1.29 -13.22 -2.95
N LEU A 166 -0.28 -12.41 -3.27
CA LEU A 166 -0.02 -11.99 -4.65
C LEU A 166 1.16 -12.80 -5.18
N TYR A 167 0.94 -13.53 -6.28
CA TYR A 167 2.02 -14.16 -7.04
C TYR A 167 2.59 -13.13 -7.99
N CYS A 168 3.88 -12.82 -7.83
CA CYS A 168 4.57 -11.90 -8.71
C CYS A 168 5.21 -12.73 -9.83
N ASP A 169 4.89 -12.40 -11.09
CA ASP A 169 5.50 -13.11 -12.23
C ASP A 169 7.03 -12.95 -12.19
N GLY A 170 7.70 -14.05 -11.86
CA GLY A 170 9.14 -14.21 -11.98
C GLY A 170 9.50 -14.21 -13.46
N GLY A 171 9.95 -13.05 -13.94
CA GLY A 171 10.58 -12.94 -15.26
C GLY A 171 11.77 -13.90 -15.30
N LYS A 172 11.70 -14.90 -16.18
CA LYS A 172 12.84 -15.72 -16.58
C LYS A 172 13.84 -14.89 -17.39
#